data_AF-A0A8T3LJP8-F1
#
_entry.id   AF-A0A8T3LJP8-F1
#
_cell.length_a   1.000
_cell.length_b   1.000
_cell.length_c   1.000
_cell.angle_alpha   90.00
_cell.angle_beta   90.00
_cell.angle_gamma   90.00
#
_symmetry.space_group_name_H-M   'P 1'
#
loop_
_entity.id
_entity.type
_entity.pdbx_description
1 polymer ?
#
loop_
_entity_poly.entity_id
_entity_poly.type
_entity_poly.pdbx_seq_one_letter_code
_entity_poly.pdbx_strand_id
1 'polypeptide(L)'
;GEIVFSTETGESKEITAPGDYPDKTTTLAPLTPYDKWDGEKWVTDTEAQHSAAVGAAEAQRQSLIDTAMASISLIQLKLQTGRKLTQTENTR
;
A
#
# COMPACT_ATOMS: atom_id res chain seq x y z
N GLY A 1 -9.56 16.09 -26.46
CA GLY A 1 -9.67 16.46 -25.05
C GLY A 1 -8.30 16.53 -24.45
N GLU A 2 -8.18 17.14 -23.28
CA GLU A 2 -6.94 17.20 -22.48
C GLU A 2 -7.22 16.65 -21.07
N ILE A 3 -6.23 16.01 -20.46
CA ILE A 3 -6.35 15.50 -19.09
C ILE A 3 -5.77 16.54 -18.14
N VAL A 4 -6.58 16.94 -17.17
CA VAL A 4 -6.17 17.77 -16.04
C VAL A 4 -6.33 17.01 -14.74
N PHE A 5 -5.68 17.48 -13.69
CA PHE A 5 -5.69 16.87 -12.37
C PHE A 5 -6.28 17.86 -11.37
N SER A 6 -7.14 17.38 -10.47
CA SER A 6 -7.63 18.16 -9.33
C SER A 6 -6.45 18.49 -8.41
N THR A 7 -6.19 19.77 -8.12
CA THR A 7 -5.17 20.16 -7.14
C THR A 7 -5.56 19.82 -5.70
N GLU A 8 -6.81 19.42 -5.46
CA GLU A 8 -7.30 19.00 -4.14
C GLU A 8 -7.12 17.50 -3.89
N THR A 9 -7.29 16.68 -4.94
CA THR A 9 -7.34 15.21 -4.81
C THR A 9 -6.31 14.47 -5.64
N GLY A 10 -5.67 15.11 -6.61
CA GLY A 10 -4.79 14.47 -7.58
C GLY A 10 -5.55 13.64 -8.64
N GLU A 11 -6.87 13.61 -8.61
CA GLU A 11 -7.68 12.82 -9.56
C GLU A 11 -7.66 13.41 -10.96
N SER A 12 -7.55 12.54 -11.97
CA SER A 12 -7.57 12.93 -13.38
C SER A 12 -8.99 13.21 -13.86
N LYS A 13 -9.14 14.24 -14.68
CA LYS A 13 -10.38 14.64 -15.35
C LYS A 13 -10.09 14.96 -16.81
N GLU A 14 -10.86 14.35 -17.71
CA GLU A 14 -10.79 14.68 -19.14
C GLU A 14 -11.66 15.89 -19.46
N ILE A 15 -11.09 16.87 -20.15
CA ILE A 15 -11.76 18.06 -20.67
C ILE A 15 -11.90 17.92 -22.19
N THR A 16 -13.13 17.79 -22.67
CA THR A 16 -13.42 17.61 -24.10
C THR A 16 -13.98 18.87 -24.76
N ALA A 17 -14.45 19.84 -23.97
CA ALA A 17 -14.98 21.11 -24.45
C ALA A 17 -13.89 22.19 -24.48
N PRO A 18 -13.85 23.05 -25.52
CA PRO A 18 -12.98 24.20 -25.55
C PRO A 18 -13.45 25.27 -24.55
N GLY A 19 -12.50 25.91 -23.85
CA GLY A 19 -12.75 26.91 -22.83
C GLY A 19 -11.62 26.94 -21.79
N ASP A 20 -11.79 27.75 -20.75
CA ASP A 20 -10.85 27.79 -19.63
C ASP A 20 -10.89 26.49 -18.82
N TYR A 21 -9.77 26.20 -18.14
CA TYR A 21 -9.70 25.05 -17.24
C TYR A 21 -10.62 25.24 -16.03
N PRO A 22 -11.26 24.16 -15.52
CA PRO A 22 -12.00 24.24 -14.28
C PRO A 22 -11.11 24.75 -13.14
N ASP A 23 -11.69 25.51 -12.21
CA ASP A 23 -10.98 25.93 -11.00
C ASP A 23 -10.36 24.74 -10.27
N LYS A 24 -9.21 25.00 -9.62
CA LYS A 24 -8.46 24.00 -8.84
C LYS A 24 -8.02 22.79 -9.67
N THR A 25 -7.65 23.03 -10.93
CA THR A 25 -7.04 22.00 -11.79
C THR A 25 -5.65 22.42 -12.26
N THR A 26 -4.83 21.42 -12.56
CA THR A 26 -3.49 21.57 -13.12
C THR A 26 -3.25 20.54 -14.21
N THR A 27 -2.44 20.86 -15.21
CA THR A 27 -2.01 19.89 -16.23
C THR A 27 -0.83 19.03 -15.75
N LEU A 28 -0.24 19.37 -14.60
CA LEU A 28 0.82 18.59 -13.98
C LEU A 28 0.22 17.36 -13.29
N ALA A 29 0.70 16.18 -13.64
CA ALA A 29 0.31 14.94 -12.97
C ALA A 29 1.04 14.79 -11.63
N PRO A 30 0.37 14.31 -10.56
CA PRO A 30 1.08 13.79 -9.40
C PRO A 30 1.90 12.56 -9.82
N LEU A 31 3.11 12.44 -9.26
CA LEU A 31 4.03 11.32 -9.48
C LEU A 31 3.79 10.18 -8.50
N THR A 32 3.30 10.50 -7.30
CA THR A 32 3.01 9.51 -6.26
C THR A 32 1.59 9.66 -5.72
N PRO A 33 1.00 8.58 -5.17
CA PRO A 33 -0.28 8.66 -4.46
C PRO A 33 -0.26 9.55 -3.20
N TYR A 34 0.92 9.99 -2.76
CA TYR A 34 1.12 10.80 -1.56
C TYR A 34 1.41 12.26 -1.90
N ASP A 35 1.38 12.64 -3.18
CA ASP A 35 1.66 14.01 -3.59
C ASP A 35 0.54 14.95 -3.16
N LYS A 36 0.93 16.08 -2.58
CA LYS A 36 0.04 17.18 -2.20
C LYS A 36 0.40 18.43 -2.99
N TRP A 37 -0.61 19.16 -3.43
CA TRP A 37 -0.42 20.43 -4.12
C TRP A 37 0.00 21.51 -3.12
N ASP A 38 1.14 22.15 -3.35
CA ASP A 38 1.65 23.23 -2.48
C ASP A 38 1.18 24.64 -2.89
N GLY A 39 0.44 24.74 -4.01
CA GLY A 39 0.04 26.00 -4.64
C GLY A 39 0.67 26.20 -6.03
N GLU A 40 1.79 25.54 -6.30
CA GLU A 40 2.54 25.66 -7.56
C GLU A 40 2.88 24.30 -8.19
N LYS A 41 3.14 23.29 -7.35
CA LYS A 41 3.58 21.96 -7.79
C LYS A 41 3.12 20.87 -6.83
N TRP A 42 3.27 19.64 -7.30
CA TRP A 42 3.13 18.44 -6.48
C TRP A 42 4.38 18.25 -5.61
N VAL A 43 4.16 18.09 -4.31
CA VAL A 43 5.19 17.74 -3.34
C VAL A 43 4.78 16.45 -2.63
N THR A 44 5.62 15.44 -2.70
CA THR A 44 5.37 14.15 -2.04
C THR A 44 5.33 14.32 -0.53
N ASP A 45 4.23 13.89 0.08
CA ASP A 45 4.13 13.75 1.53
C ASP A 45 4.94 12.52 1.98
N THR A 46 6.21 12.75 2.32
CA THR A 46 7.13 11.70 2.76
C THR A 46 6.70 11.07 4.08
N GLU A 47 5.98 11.79 4.94
CA GLU A 47 5.48 11.25 6.21
C GLU A 47 4.35 10.25 5.95
N ALA A 48 3.38 10.61 5.11
CA ALA A 48 2.31 9.71 4.70
C ALA A 48 2.86 8.46 3.97
N GLN A 49 3.84 8.65 3.07
CA GLN A 49 4.49 7.55 2.37
C GLN A 49 5.23 6.62 3.34
N HIS A 50 6.00 7.17 4.27
CA HIS A 50 6.71 6.38 5.28
C HIS A 50 5.74 5.64 6.20
N SER A 51 4.69 6.30 6.68
CA SER A 51 3.67 5.68 7.53
C SER A 51 2.98 4.51 6.83
N ALA A 52 2.68 4.63 5.54
CA ALA A 52 2.10 3.54 4.75
C ALA A 52 3.08 2.36 4.60
N ALA A 53 4.36 2.65 4.37
CA ALA A 53 5.40 1.62 4.28
C ALA A 53 5.59 0.87 5.61
N VAL A 54 5.59 1.60 6.74
CA VAL A 54 5.65 1.01 8.09
C VAL A 54 4.43 0.13 8.33
N GLY A 55 3.22 0.62 8.06
CA GLY A 55 2.00 -0.17 8.24
C GLY A 55 1.99 -1.46 7.40
N ALA A 56 2.47 -1.41 6.16
CA ALA A 56 2.62 -2.60 5.32
C ALA A 56 3.63 -3.61 5.90
N ALA A 57 4.78 -3.12 6.39
CA ALA A 57 5.80 -3.95 7.01
C ALA A 57 5.30 -4.61 8.32
N GLU A 58 4.52 -3.88 9.12
CA GLU A 58 3.90 -4.41 10.34
C GLU A 58 2.84 -5.48 10.03
N ALA A 59 2.00 -5.25 9.02
CA ALA A 59 1.04 -6.26 8.57
C ALA A 59 1.74 -7.54 8.08
N GLN A 60 2.82 -7.39 7.31
CA GLN A 60 3.63 -8.54 6.88
C GLN A 60 4.27 -9.26 8.07
N ARG A 61 4.80 -8.52 9.04
CA ARG A 61 5.36 -9.10 10.28
C ARG A 61 4.31 -9.91 11.03
N GLN A 62 3.11 -9.38 11.19
CA GLN A 62 2.03 -10.09 11.88
C GLN A 62 1.63 -11.36 11.13
N SER A 63 1.51 -11.31 9.80
CA SER A 63 1.22 -12.48 8.97
C SER A 63 2.28 -13.59 9.13
N LEU A 64 3.56 -13.22 9.22
CA LEU A 64 4.65 -14.18 9.46
C LEU A 64 4.57 -14.80 10.86
N ILE A 65 4.22 -14.03 11.88
CA ILE A 65 4.01 -14.52 13.24
C ILE A 65 2.83 -15.50 13.26
N ASP A 66 1.70 -15.15 12.65
CA ASP A 66 0.52 -16.01 12.59
C ASP A 66 0.81 -17.33 11.86
N THR A 67 1.55 -17.25 10.75
CA THR A 67 2.02 -18.43 10.01
C THR A 67 2.94 -19.29 10.88
N ALA A 68 3.82 -18.67 11.66
CA ALA A 68 4.71 -19.40 12.57
C ALA A 68 3.95 -20.11 13.69
N MET A 69 3.00 -19.42 14.33
CA MET A 69 2.14 -19.98 15.36
C MET A 69 1.27 -21.12 14.83
N ALA A 70 0.70 -20.98 13.63
CA ALA A 70 -0.06 -22.05 13.01
C ALA A 70 0.78 -23.32 12.79
N SER A 71 2.03 -23.17 12.34
CA SER A 71 2.97 -24.30 12.20
C SER A 71 3.29 -24.95 13.54
N ILE A 72 3.53 -24.15 14.59
CA ILE A 72 3.81 -24.66 15.94
C ILE A 72 2.61 -25.45 16.47
N SER A 73 1.41 -24.90 16.38
CA SER A 73 0.18 -25.58 16.82
C SER A 73 -0.03 -26.91 16.10
N LEU A 74 0.24 -26.97 14.79
CA LEU A 74 0.17 -28.21 14.02
C LEU A 74 1.17 -29.27 14.51
N ILE A 75 2.42 -28.85 14.76
CA ILE A 75 3.47 -29.74 15.27
C ILE A 75 3.10 -30.25 16.67
N GLN A 76 2.64 -29.38 17.56
CA GLN A 76 2.20 -29.74 18.91
C GLN A 76 1.07 -30.77 18.88
N LEU A 77 0.06 -30.58 18.01
CA LEU A 77 -1.02 -31.55 17.83
C LEU A 77 -0.52 -32.91 17.35
N LYS A 78 0.44 -32.94 16.41
CA LYS A 78 1.03 -34.19 15.92
C LYS A 78 1.81 -34.91 17.01
N LEU A 79 2.57 -34.19 17.82
CA LEU A 79 3.31 -34.76 18.95
C LEU A 79 2.38 -35.29 20.04
N GLN A 80 1.31 -34.54 20.39
CA GLN A 80 0.30 -34.98 21.37
C GLN A 80 -0.41 -36.27 20.95
N THR A 81 -0.58 -36.48 19.65
CA THR A 81 -1.18 -37.70 19.08
C THR A 81 -0.16 -38.83 18.84
N GLY A 82 1.07 -38.68 19.34
CA GLY A 82 2.12 -39.71 19.25
C GLY A 82 2.71 -39.91 17.85
N ARG A 83 2.47 -38.99 16.92
CA ARG A 83 3.02 -39.06 15.56
C ARG A 83 4.45 -38.53 15.51
N LYS A 84 5.30 -39.19 14.72
CA LYS A 84 6.64 -38.68 14.40
C LYS A 84 6.55 -37.58 13.34
N LEU A 85 7.28 -36.49 13.53
CA LEU A 85 7.36 -35.36 12.58
C LEU A 85 8.10 -35.77 11.30
N THR A 86 7.66 -35.22 10.17
CA THR A 86 8.34 -35.41 8.87
C THR A 86 9.46 -34.39 8.65
N GLN A 87 10.39 -34.67 7.75
CA GLN A 87 11.54 -33.79 7.49
C GLN A 87 11.13 -32.40 6.96
N THR A 88 10.05 -32.31 6.18
CA THR A 88 9.45 -31.04 5.73
C THR A 88 8.94 -30.17 6.89
N GLU A 89 8.54 -30.78 8.01
CA GLU A 89 8.07 -30.05 9.20
C GLU A 89 9.20 -29.66 10.14
N ASN A 90 10.32 -30.39 10.09
CA ASN A 90 11.53 -30.09 10.84
C ASN A 90 12.44 -29.08 10.15
N THR A 91 12.22 -28.80 8.87
CA THR A 91 13.06 -27.88 8.10
C THR A 91 12.22 -26.66 7.75
N ARG A 92 12.58 -25.51 8.31
CA ARG A 92 11.99 -24.21 7.97
C ARG A 92 13.08 -23.24 7.56
#